data_AF-A0ABD5F1Y7-F1
#
_entry.id   AF-A0ABD5F1Y7-F1
#
_cell.length_a   1.000
_cell.length_b   1.000
_cell.length_c   1.000
_cell.angle_alpha   90.00
_cell.angle_beta   90.00
_cell.angle_gamma   90.00
#
_symmetry.space_group_name_H-M   'P 1'
#
loop_
_entity.id
_entity.type
_entity.pdbx_description
1 polymer ?
#
loop_
_entity_poly.entity_id
_entity_poly.type
_entity_poly.pdbx_seq_one_letter_code
_entity_poly.pdbx_strand_id
1 'polypeptide(L)'
;VHSLALFQPLSGRYLDIITNRVRSGATPEVLTAWLGAVDEIRTKGTVPANLPEGLSAIVNKDNLNAIVEADKIDPLQLAAALPDGMPVLLTCSDSDSQASCEIERPLIDALKHTALTLVELKGVNHVLRDDPT
;
A
#
# COMPACT_ATOMS: atom_id res chain seq x y z
N VAL A 1 23.33 -18.11 -13.32
CA VAL A 1 22.64 -16.81 -13.48
C VAL A 1 22.01 -16.47 -12.15
N HIS A 2 22.44 -15.40 -11.48
CA HIS A 2 21.71 -14.86 -10.33
C HIS A 2 20.78 -13.78 -10.89
N SER A 3 19.48 -14.05 -10.92
CA SER A 3 18.46 -13.08 -11.32
C SER A 3 18.14 -12.17 -10.14
N LEU A 4 18.32 -10.86 -10.32
CA LEU A 4 17.80 -9.85 -9.41
C LEU A 4 16.36 -9.55 -9.81
N ALA A 5 15.40 -9.85 -8.93
CA ALA A 5 14.02 -9.41 -9.08
C ALA A 5 13.81 -8.18 -8.19
N LEU A 6 13.43 -7.05 -8.79
CA LEU A 6 12.97 -5.89 -8.04
C LEU A 6 11.48 -6.10 -7.75
N PHE A 7 11.17 -6.42 -6.49
CA PHE A 7 9.80 -6.49 -6.01
C PHE A 7 9.50 -5.17 -5.29
N GLN A 8 8.66 -4.33 -5.89
CA GLN A 8 8.10 -3.14 -5.23
C GLN A 8 6.63 -3.44 -4.95
N PRO A 9 6.32 -4.30 -3.96
CA PRO A 9 4.95 -4.51 -3.59
C PRO A 9 4.39 -3.21 -2.98
N LEU A 10 3.08 -3.06 -3.10
CA LEU A 10 2.36 -2.12 -2.26
C LEU A 10 2.62 -2.47 -0.78
N SER A 11 2.68 -1.46 0.09
CA SER A 11 2.88 -1.64 1.54
C SER A 11 1.70 -2.32 2.24
N GLY A 12 0.59 -2.50 1.52
CA GLY A 12 -0.62 -3.20 1.93
C GLY A 12 -1.58 -3.32 0.75
N ARG A 13 -2.80 -3.83 0.99
CA ARG A 13 -3.83 -3.87 -0.06
C ARG A 13 -4.17 -2.46 -0.52
N TYR A 14 -4.53 -2.33 -1.80
CA TYR A 14 -4.73 -1.02 -2.43
C TYR A 14 -5.70 -0.11 -1.67
N LEU A 15 -6.88 -0.61 -1.26
CA LEU A 15 -7.85 0.22 -0.54
C LEU A 15 -7.39 0.58 0.87
N ASP A 16 -6.53 -0.20 1.50
CA ASP A 16 -5.98 0.14 2.83
C ASP A 16 -4.98 1.30 2.74
N ILE A 17 -4.13 1.31 1.70
CA ILE A 17 -3.20 2.42 1.43
C ILE A 17 -3.98 3.72 1.20
N ILE A 18 -5.01 3.67 0.35
CA ILE A 18 -5.84 4.84 0.10
C ILE A 18 -6.61 5.25 1.37
N THR A 19 -7.08 4.29 2.17
CA THR A 19 -7.75 4.57 3.45
C THR A 19 -6.85 5.35 4.40
N ASN A 20 -5.56 5.01 4.48
CA ASN A 20 -4.61 5.75 5.30
C ASN A 20 -4.44 7.20 4.82
N ARG A 21 -4.40 7.42 3.50
CA ARG A 21 -4.35 8.76 2.91
C ARG A 21 -5.63 9.57 3.16
N VAL A 22 -6.80 8.94 3.04
CA VAL A 22 -8.08 9.59 3.34
C VAL A 22 -8.12 9.96 4.82
N ARG A 23 -7.73 9.04 5.72
CA ARG A 23 -7.69 9.28 7.16
C ARG A 23 -6.78 10.44 7.56
N SER A 24 -5.68 10.68 6.85
CA SER A 24 -4.77 11.79 7.17
C SER A 24 -5.28 13.16 6.73
N GLY A 25 -6.25 13.25 5.82
CA GLY A 25 -6.65 14.52 5.21
C GLY A 25 -8.16 14.80 5.12
N ALA A 26 -9.02 13.83 5.43
CA ALA A 26 -10.46 13.96 5.30
C ALA A 26 -11.14 14.45 6.58
N THR A 27 -12.29 15.11 6.45
CA THR A 27 -13.20 15.31 7.58
C THR A 27 -13.79 13.97 8.03
N PRO A 28 -14.28 13.86 9.28
CA PRO A 28 -14.89 12.63 9.77
C PRO A 28 -16.02 12.11 8.87
N GLU A 29 -16.85 13.00 8.31
CA GLU A 29 -17.96 12.64 7.43
C GLU A 29 -17.47 12.00 6.12
N VAL A 30 -16.41 12.57 5.53
CA VAL A 30 -15.77 12.03 4.31
C VAL A 30 -15.08 10.70 4.61
N LEU A 31 -14.44 10.56 5.77
CA LEU A 31 -13.84 9.29 6.18
C LEU A 31 -14.90 8.20 6.36
N THR A 32 -16.05 8.51 6.98
CA THR A 32 -17.16 7.56 7.11
C THR A 32 -17.71 7.13 5.75
N ALA A 33 -17.92 8.08 4.82
CA ALA A 33 -18.35 7.77 3.46
C ALA A 33 -17.33 6.87 2.73
N TRP A 34 -16.03 7.15 2.88
CA TRP A 34 -14.96 6.35 2.30
C TRP A 34 -14.94 4.91 2.85
N LEU A 35 -15.03 4.75 4.18
CA LEU A 35 -15.06 3.42 4.80
C LEU A 35 -16.27 2.60 4.35
N GLY A 36 -17.44 3.24 4.20
CA GLY A 36 -18.63 2.59 3.62
C GLY A 36 -18.43 2.18 2.16
N ALA A 37 -17.74 3.00 1.36
CA ALA A 37 -17.40 2.65 -0.02
C ALA A 37 -16.44 1.45 -0.08
N VAL A 38 -15.40 1.43 0.77
CA VAL A 38 -14.45 0.31 0.85
C VAL A 38 -15.15 -0.99 1.21
N ASP A 39 -16.06 -0.97 2.19
CA ASP A 39 -16.86 -2.13 2.57
C ASP A 39 -17.73 -2.63 1.41
N GLU A 40 -18.43 -1.72 0.72
CA GLU A 40 -19.26 -2.08 -0.44
C GLU A 40 -18.43 -2.68 -1.59
N ILE A 41 -17.26 -2.10 -1.89
CA ILE A 41 -16.35 -2.62 -2.92
C ILE A 41 -15.88 -4.01 -2.55
N ARG A 42 -15.46 -4.24 -1.30
CA ARG A 42 -14.93 -5.54 -0.85
C ARG A 42 -16.00 -6.63 -0.74
N THR A 43 -17.23 -6.27 -0.40
CA THR A 43 -18.32 -7.24 -0.16
C THR A 43 -19.18 -7.49 -1.40
N LYS A 44 -19.41 -6.47 -2.22
CA LYS A 44 -20.33 -6.52 -3.37
C LYS A 44 -19.66 -6.25 -4.71
N GLY A 45 -18.44 -5.71 -4.72
CA GLY A 45 -17.78 -5.27 -5.95
C GLY A 45 -18.50 -4.08 -6.60
N THR A 46 -19.21 -3.27 -5.81
CA THR A 46 -19.93 -2.07 -6.27
C THR A 46 -19.44 -0.82 -5.53
N VAL A 47 -19.74 0.36 -6.08
CA VAL A 47 -19.42 1.65 -5.48
C VAL A 47 -20.70 2.47 -5.31
N PRO A 48 -20.88 3.22 -4.19
CA PRO A 48 -22.04 4.09 -4.02
C PRO A 48 -22.21 5.08 -5.17
N ALA A 49 -23.45 5.28 -5.62
CA ALA A 49 -23.74 6.18 -6.74
C ALA A 49 -23.45 7.66 -6.42
N ASN A 50 -23.56 8.05 -5.14
CA ASN A 50 -23.43 9.44 -4.69
C ASN A 50 -22.26 9.60 -3.72
N LEU A 51 -21.05 9.25 -4.16
CA LEU A 51 -19.85 9.59 -3.40
C LEU A 51 -19.59 11.11 -3.42
N PRO A 52 -19.10 11.70 -2.32
CA PRO A 52 -18.56 13.05 -2.33
C PRO A 52 -17.56 13.23 -3.48
N GLU A 53 -17.55 14.42 -4.10
CA GLU A 53 -16.74 14.71 -5.30
C GLU A 53 -15.25 14.36 -5.13
N GLY A 54 -14.67 14.64 -3.96
CA GLY A 54 -13.29 14.27 -3.66
C GLY A 54 -13.03 12.75 -3.64
N LEU A 55 -14.03 11.94 -3.31
CA LEU A 55 -13.93 10.47 -3.31
C LEU A 55 -14.26 9.86 -4.68
N SER A 56 -15.15 10.48 -5.46
CA SER A 56 -15.48 10.01 -6.82
C SER A 56 -14.30 10.15 -7.80
N ALA A 57 -13.37 11.07 -7.52
CA ALA A 57 -12.09 11.17 -8.23
C ALA A 57 -11.15 9.98 -7.93
N ILE A 58 -11.31 9.32 -6.78
CA ILE A 58 -10.51 8.16 -6.38
C ILE A 58 -11.14 6.88 -6.93
N VAL A 59 -12.44 6.69 -6.71
CA VAL A 59 -13.19 5.51 -7.15
C VAL A 59 -14.54 5.90 -7.72
N ASN A 60 -14.83 5.39 -8.91
CA ASN A 60 -16.09 5.56 -9.61
C ASN A 60 -16.37 4.32 -10.46
N LYS A 61 -17.52 4.29 -11.13
CA LYS A 61 -17.94 3.12 -11.92
C LYS A 61 -16.96 2.77 -13.04
N ASP A 62 -16.27 3.75 -13.61
CA ASP A 62 -15.41 3.56 -14.77
C ASP A 62 -14.07 2.92 -14.38
N ASN A 63 -13.55 3.20 -13.18
CA ASN A 63 -12.29 2.64 -12.68
C ASN A 63 -12.46 1.49 -11.65
N LEU A 64 -13.70 1.21 -11.22
CA LEU A 64 -14.00 0.26 -10.15
C LEU A 64 -13.37 -1.13 -10.37
N ASN A 65 -13.47 -1.68 -11.58
CA ASN A 65 -12.93 -3.01 -11.86
C ASN A 65 -11.41 -3.06 -11.61
N ALA A 66 -10.67 -2.04 -12.05
CA ALA A 66 -9.23 -1.96 -11.82
C ALA A 66 -8.89 -1.89 -10.32
N ILE A 67 -9.70 -1.15 -9.55
CA ILE A 67 -9.53 -1.03 -8.09
C ILE A 67 -9.82 -2.35 -7.39
N VAL A 68 -10.87 -3.06 -7.78
CA VAL A 68 -11.20 -4.39 -7.25
C VAL A 68 -10.05 -5.37 -7.53
N GLU A 69 -9.52 -5.40 -8.75
CA GLU A 69 -8.40 -6.29 -9.08
C GLU A 69 -7.12 -5.91 -8.32
N ALA A 70 -6.83 -4.62 -8.17
CA ALA A 70 -5.68 -4.16 -7.38
C ALA A 70 -5.81 -4.49 -5.89
N ASP A 71 -7.01 -4.33 -5.30
CA ASP A 71 -7.25 -4.61 -3.88
C ASP A 71 -7.25 -6.11 -3.54
N LYS A 72 -7.44 -7.00 -4.52
CA LYS A 72 -7.31 -8.46 -4.32
C LYS A 72 -5.87 -8.89 -4.04
N ILE A 73 -4.89 -8.10 -4.48
CA ILE A 73 -3.48 -8.39 -4.25
C ILE A 73 -3.16 -8.07 -2.80
N ASP A 74 -2.87 -9.10 -2.02
CA ASP A 74 -2.41 -8.98 -0.63
C ASP A 74 -0.88 -9.14 -0.58
N PRO A 75 -0.13 -8.03 -0.38
CA PRO A 75 1.33 -8.08 -0.32
C PRO A 75 1.89 -8.99 0.76
N LEU A 76 1.18 -9.13 1.89
CA LEU A 76 1.66 -9.95 3.01
C LEU A 76 1.51 -11.44 2.69
N GLN A 77 0.41 -11.83 2.04
CA GLN A 77 0.26 -13.20 1.54
C GLN A 77 1.31 -13.53 0.47
N LEU A 78 1.59 -12.59 -0.44
CA LEU A 78 2.62 -12.79 -1.46
C LEU A 78 4.03 -12.89 -0.84
N ALA A 79 4.35 -12.05 0.14
CA ALA A 79 5.61 -12.13 0.87
C ALA A 79 5.77 -13.44 1.66
N ALA A 80 4.69 -13.91 2.28
CA ALA A 80 4.67 -15.20 2.98
C ALA A 80 4.82 -16.40 2.04
N ALA A 81 4.46 -16.25 0.76
CA ALA A 81 4.55 -17.30 -0.25
C ALA A 81 5.94 -17.39 -0.92
N LEU A 82 6.87 -16.47 -0.63
CA LEU A 82 8.23 -16.55 -1.16
C LEU A 82 8.96 -17.77 -0.57
N PRO A 83 9.92 -18.37 -1.30
CA PRO A 83 10.72 -19.46 -0.77
C PRO A 83 11.61 -19.02 0.40
N ASP A 84 11.75 -19.90 1.40
CA ASP A 84 12.69 -19.73 2.51
C ASP A 84 14.11 -19.45 1.98
N GLY A 85 14.79 -18.49 2.60
CA GLY A 85 16.15 -18.10 2.22
C GLY A 85 16.30 -17.42 0.85
N MET A 86 15.19 -17.12 0.15
CA MET A 86 15.24 -16.31 -1.07
C MET A 86 15.93 -14.96 -0.79
N PRO A 87 16.91 -14.51 -1.59
CA PRO A 87 17.51 -13.18 -1.40
C PRO A 87 16.48 -12.07 -1.66
N VAL A 88 16.25 -11.21 -0.67
CA VAL A 88 15.33 -10.08 -0.76
C VAL A 88 16.02 -8.82 -0.26
N LEU A 89 15.92 -7.72 -1.01
CA LEU A 89 16.29 -6.38 -0.57
C LEU A 89 15.01 -5.56 -0.39
N LEU A 90 14.82 -5.01 0.80
CA LEU A 90 13.74 -4.05 1.08
C LEU A 90 14.36 -2.74 1.58
N THR A 91 13.92 -1.62 1.02
CA THR A 91 14.26 -0.28 1.47
C THR A 91 13.03 0.42 2.02
N CYS A 92 13.16 1.13 3.13
CA CYS A 92 12.14 2.05 3.63
C CYS A 92 12.83 3.34 4.10
N SER A 93 12.09 4.41 4.37
CA SER A 93 12.66 5.61 4.99
C SER A 93 11.85 6.11 6.18
N ASP A 94 12.48 6.84 7.10
CA ASP A 94 11.76 7.57 8.15
C ASP A 94 11.14 8.89 7.68
N SER A 95 11.51 9.36 6.47
CA SER A 95 11.03 10.63 5.90
C SER A 95 10.12 10.43 4.67
N ASP A 96 9.90 9.18 4.26
CA ASP A 96 8.92 8.81 3.25
C ASP A 96 7.56 8.55 3.91
N SER A 97 6.60 9.46 3.73
CA SER A 97 5.24 9.31 4.27
C SER A 97 4.38 8.29 3.53
N GLN A 98 4.81 7.79 2.37
CA GLN A 98 4.11 6.79 1.56
C GLN A 98 4.68 5.38 1.73
N ALA A 99 5.96 5.26 2.07
CA ALA A 99 6.65 3.99 2.36
C ALA A 99 7.53 4.09 3.62
N SER A 100 6.93 4.57 4.72
CA SER A 100 7.68 4.74 5.96
C SER A 100 8.09 3.40 6.56
N CYS A 101 9.23 3.33 7.26
CA CYS A 101 9.63 2.10 7.94
C CYS A 101 8.62 1.60 8.98
N GLU A 102 7.74 2.47 9.48
CA GLU A 102 6.60 2.05 10.31
C GLU A 102 5.49 1.39 9.48
N ILE A 103 5.12 1.99 8.36
CA ILE A 103 4.10 1.46 7.44
C ILE A 103 4.54 0.10 6.87
N GLU A 104 5.82 -0.05 6.53
CA GLU A 104 6.38 -1.28 5.97
C GLU A 104 6.58 -2.41 6.99
N ARG A 105 6.42 -2.15 8.30
CA ARG A 105 6.75 -3.12 9.35
C ARG A 105 6.07 -4.49 9.16
N PRO A 106 4.77 -4.58 8.83
CA PRO A 106 4.12 -5.88 8.59
C PRO A 106 4.74 -6.65 7.41
N LEU A 107 5.14 -5.95 6.35
CA LEU A 107 5.78 -6.57 5.19
C LEU A 107 7.19 -7.05 5.54
N ILE A 108 7.96 -6.24 6.27
CA ILE A 108 9.28 -6.61 6.80
C ILE A 108 9.16 -7.89 7.64
N ASP A 109 8.16 -7.96 8.52
CA ASP A 109 7.92 -9.13 9.37
C ASP A 109 7.57 -10.38 8.54
N ALA A 110 6.71 -10.25 7.52
CA ALA A 110 6.35 -11.34 6.63
C ALA A 110 7.54 -11.86 5.80
N LEU A 111 8.55 -11.03 5.56
CA LEU A 111 9.75 -11.38 4.79
C LEU A 111 10.88 -11.99 5.62
N LYS A 112 10.76 -12.09 6.96
CA LYS A 112 11.84 -12.58 7.84
C LYS A 112 12.31 -14.02 7.57
N HIS A 113 11.51 -14.84 6.91
CA HIS A 113 11.88 -16.21 6.50
C HIS A 113 12.81 -16.25 5.27
N THR A 114 12.89 -15.14 4.54
CA THR A 114 13.78 -14.96 3.40
C THR A 114 15.20 -14.57 3.86
N ALA A 115 16.17 -14.53 2.96
CA ALA A 115 17.47 -13.92 3.23
C ALA A 115 17.37 -12.39 3.10
N LEU A 116 16.60 -11.78 4.00
CA LEU A 116 16.22 -10.36 3.95
C LEU A 116 17.39 -9.44 4.28
N THR A 117 17.69 -8.53 3.36
CA THR A 117 18.48 -7.32 3.60
C THR A 117 17.52 -6.14 3.73
N LEU A 118 17.43 -5.56 4.93
CA LEU A 118 16.65 -4.36 5.19
C LEU A 118 17.57 -3.13 5.23
N VAL A 119 17.22 -2.10 4.46
CA VAL A 119 17.91 -0.81 4.46
C VAL A 119 16.93 0.28 4.90
N GLU A 120 17.13 0.81 6.10
CA GLU A 120 16.33 1.93 6.62
C GLU A 120 17.04 3.26 6.31
N LEU A 121 16.55 3.97 5.29
CA LEU A 121 17.06 5.26 4.83
C LEU A 121 16.66 6.39 5.79
N LYS A 122 17.52 7.39 5.94
CA LYS A 122 17.32 8.54 6.83
C LYS A 122 17.15 9.82 6.03
N GLY A 123 16.09 10.58 6.28
CA GLY A 123 15.88 11.87 5.62
C GLY A 123 15.39 11.80 4.17
N VAL A 124 15.28 10.60 3.59
CA VAL A 124 14.95 10.40 2.16
C VAL A 124 13.44 10.37 1.95
N ASN A 125 12.94 11.22 1.06
CA ASN A 125 11.51 11.25 0.72
C ASN A 125 11.13 10.21 -0.36
N HIS A 126 9.83 10.07 -0.62
CA HIS A 126 9.28 9.06 -1.53
C HIS A 126 9.85 9.08 -2.96
N VAL A 127 10.23 10.26 -3.44
CA VAL A 127 10.78 10.45 -4.79
C VAL A 127 12.30 10.35 -4.82
N LEU A 128 12.93 9.99 -3.69
CA LEU A 128 14.37 9.84 -3.51
C LEU A 128 15.16 11.11 -3.90
N ARG A 129 14.53 12.28 -3.81
CA ARG A 129 15.09 13.54 -4.33
C ARG A 129 15.83 14.34 -3.27
N ASP A 130 15.30 14.34 -2.06
CA ASP A 130 15.85 15.11 -0.98
C ASP A 130 16.55 14.14 -0.03
N ASP A 131 17.87 14.26 0.04
CA ASP A 131 18.70 13.72 1.11
C ASP A 131 19.35 14.95 1.79
N PRO A 132 18.98 15.28 3.04
CA PRO A 132 19.51 16.45 3.72
C PRO A 132 20.94 16.27 4.24
N THR A 133 21.61 15.16 3.90
CA THR A 133 23.01 14.90 4.27
C THR A 133 24.03 15.30 3.21
#